data_AF-A0A0C9ML85-F1
#
_entry.id   AF-A0A0C9ML85-F1
#
_cell.length_a   1.000
_cell.length_b   1.000
_cell.length_c   1.000
_cell.angle_alpha   90.00
_cell.angle_beta   90.00
_cell.angle_gamma   90.00
#
_symmetry.space_group_name_H-M   'P 1'
#
loop_
_entity.id
_entity.type
_entity.pdbx_description
1 polymer ?
#
loop_
_entity_poly.entity_id
_entity_poly.type
_entity_poly.pdbx_seq_one_letter_code
_entity_poly.pdbx_strand_id
1 'polypeptide(L)'
;MEPQLQPHPAATKVIDFLDWSCSTTENLDISLVRPRQGDSNSNEPITSTTFHPEFTYPIFGDHETAFGYKDLSLQLKYASGSLRSFVSMEYTAKYQPASSSASVEQVQADDVLKTLEEYLPQDYLTNYNEFVDVVRADYATFRPLGEKICEYTRENNDGSVETFEIFK
;
A
#
# COMPACT_ATOMS: atom_id res chain seq x y z
N MET A 1 12.75 4.44 -55.77
CA MET A 1 12.00 5.32 -54.85
C MET A 1 10.82 4.50 -54.40
N GLU A 2 10.94 3.86 -53.24
CA GLU A 2 9.97 2.89 -52.74
C GLU A 2 8.72 3.64 -52.24
N PRO A 3 7.50 3.25 -52.62
CA PRO A 3 6.30 3.96 -52.20
C PRO A 3 6.04 3.72 -50.71
N GLN A 4 5.97 4.81 -49.94
CA GLN A 4 5.58 4.80 -48.54
C GLN A 4 4.10 4.38 -48.44
N LEU A 5 3.84 3.16 -47.97
CA LEU A 5 2.49 2.70 -47.66
C LEU A 5 1.92 3.53 -46.49
N GLN A 6 0.85 4.29 -46.75
CA GLN A 6 0.09 4.93 -45.69
C GLN A 6 -0.63 3.86 -44.85
N PRO A 7 -0.63 3.97 -43.51
CA PRO A 7 -1.29 3.00 -42.65
C PRO A 7 -2.81 2.97 -42.90
N HIS A 8 -3.37 1.78 -43.03
CA HIS A 8 -4.79 1.54 -43.29
C HIS A 8 -5.66 2.07 -42.12
N PRO A 9 -6.82 2.70 -42.38
CA PRO A 9 -7.70 3.32 -41.36
C PRO A 9 -8.34 2.33 -40.35
N ALA A 10 -8.01 1.03 -40.45
CA ALA A 10 -8.51 -0.04 -39.59
C ALA A 10 -7.40 -0.64 -38.72
N ALA A 11 -6.35 0.14 -38.42
CA ALA A 11 -5.41 -0.19 -37.37
C ALA A 11 -6.13 -0.13 -36.02
N THR A 12 -6.89 -1.17 -35.70
CA THR A 12 -7.40 -1.39 -34.35
C THR A 12 -6.18 -1.48 -33.45
N LYS A 13 -6.01 -0.50 -32.58
CA LYS A 13 -4.96 -0.53 -31.55
C LYS A 13 -5.27 -1.75 -30.69
N VAL A 14 -4.53 -2.83 -30.88
CA VAL A 14 -4.59 -4.00 -30.00
C VAL A 14 -4.24 -3.48 -28.62
N ILE A 15 -5.21 -3.53 -27.71
CA ILE A 15 -4.97 -3.18 -26.32
C ILE A 15 -4.20 -4.36 -25.75
N ASP A 16 -2.93 -4.14 -25.43
CA ASP A 16 -2.19 -5.11 -24.64
C ASP A 16 -2.73 -5.05 -23.20
N PHE A 17 -3.45 -6.09 -22.78
CA PHE A 17 -4.03 -6.15 -21.45
C PHE A 17 -2.97 -6.40 -20.37
N LEU A 18 -1.77 -6.87 -20.74
CA LEU A 18 -0.65 -6.99 -19.80
C LEU A 18 -0.22 -5.63 -19.24
N ASP A 19 -0.27 -4.58 -20.06
CA ASP A 19 0.06 -3.20 -19.66
C ASP A 19 -0.88 -2.61 -18.60
N TRP A 20 -2.00 -3.28 -18.34
CA TRP A 20 -3.01 -2.88 -17.37
C TRP A 20 -3.06 -3.83 -16.16
N SER A 21 -2.17 -4.81 -16.09
CA SER A 21 -2.07 -5.75 -14.98
C SER A 21 -0.87 -5.39 -14.11
N CYS A 22 -1.07 -5.31 -12.80
CA CYS A 22 -0.02 -5.03 -11.83
C CYS A 22 0.07 -6.14 -10.78
N SER A 23 1.29 -6.50 -10.37
CA SER A 23 1.51 -7.41 -9.25
C SER A 23 1.16 -6.73 -7.93
N THR A 24 0.21 -7.29 -7.18
CA THR A 24 -0.20 -6.68 -5.91
C THR A 24 0.82 -6.90 -4.79
N THR A 25 1.69 -7.91 -4.88
CA THR A 25 2.81 -8.06 -3.93
C THR A 25 3.87 -6.97 -4.11
N GLU A 26 4.20 -6.61 -5.35
CA GLU A 26 5.22 -5.60 -5.65
C GLU A 26 4.70 -4.16 -5.52
N ASN A 27 3.39 -3.95 -5.60
CA ASN A 27 2.77 -2.63 -5.59
C ASN A 27 2.06 -2.29 -4.26
N LEU A 28 2.07 -3.21 -3.27
CA LEU A 28 1.60 -2.97 -1.90
C LEU A 28 2.78 -2.73 -0.96
N ASP A 29 3.01 -1.45 -0.66
CA ASP A 29 3.99 -1.01 0.33
C ASP A 29 3.38 -1.05 1.74
N ILE A 30 3.98 -1.82 2.63
CA ILE A 30 3.64 -1.85 4.06
C ILE A 30 4.72 -1.14 4.86
N SER A 31 4.34 -0.17 5.68
CA SER A 31 5.29 0.66 6.42
C SER A 31 4.94 0.85 7.89
N LEU A 32 5.97 0.85 8.75
CA LEU A 32 5.85 1.23 10.16
C LEU A 32 6.38 2.65 10.37
N VAL A 33 5.52 3.54 10.87
CA VAL A 33 5.76 4.98 10.97
C VAL A 33 5.80 5.43 12.43
N ARG A 34 6.83 6.19 12.78
CA ARG A 34 7.03 6.75 14.13
C ARG A 34 7.56 8.17 14.05
N PRO A 35 7.42 9.00 15.09
CA PRO A 35 8.09 10.29 15.16
C PRO A 35 9.63 10.13 15.18
N ARG A 36 10.33 11.16 14.73
CA ARG A 36 11.79 11.21 14.80
C ARG A 36 12.25 11.20 16.27
N GLN A 37 13.24 10.37 16.61
CA GLN A 37 13.79 10.34 17.97
C GLN A 37 14.29 11.74 18.38
N GLY A 38 13.90 12.17 19.58
CA GLY A 38 14.27 13.46 20.15
C GLY A 38 13.38 14.63 19.74
N ASP A 39 12.42 14.44 18.83
CA ASP A 39 11.50 15.51 18.43
C ASP A 39 10.08 14.97 18.15
N SER A 40 9.31 14.79 19.22
CA SER A 40 7.87 14.48 19.13
C SER A 40 7.04 15.60 18.48
N ASN A 41 7.62 16.79 18.28
CA ASN A 41 7.00 17.92 17.59
C ASN A 41 7.43 18.03 16.13
N SER A 42 8.26 17.11 15.63
CA SER A 42 8.66 17.10 14.24
C SER A 42 7.42 16.94 13.36
N ASN A 43 7.24 17.85 12.40
CA ASN A 43 6.07 17.83 11.53
C ASN A 43 6.05 16.59 10.62
N GLU A 44 7.21 16.00 10.33
CA GLU A 44 7.34 14.88 9.41
C GLU A 44 7.77 13.61 10.17
N PRO A 45 6.91 12.59 10.23
CA PRO A 45 7.26 11.33 10.85
C PRO A 45 8.26 10.57 9.98
N ILE A 46 9.02 9.68 10.61
CA ILE A 46 9.98 8.82 9.91
C ILE A 46 9.35 7.44 9.66
N THR A 47 9.53 6.95 8.44
CA THR A 47 9.25 5.55 8.11
C THR A 47 10.43 4.70 8.59
N SER A 48 10.17 3.81 9.55
CA SER A 48 11.21 2.94 10.11
C SER A 48 11.61 1.84 9.14
N THR A 49 10.63 1.28 8.44
CA THR A 49 10.81 0.19 7.49
C THR A 49 9.64 0.22 6.51
N THR A 50 9.95 -0.02 5.24
CA THR A 50 8.96 -0.36 4.21
C THR A 50 9.29 -1.74 3.68
N PHE A 51 8.28 -2.58 3.54
CA PHE A 51 8.41 -3.93 3.02
C PHE A 51 7.16 -4.30 2.21
N HIS A 52 7.29 -5.37 1.43
CA HIS A 52 6.21 -5.91 0.61
C HIS A 52 5.68 -7.20 1.26
N PRO A 53 4.39 -7.51 1.09
CA PRO A 53 3.86 -8.81 1.48
C PRO A 53 4.48 -9.91 0.62
N GLU A 54 4.77 -11.06 1.24
CA GLU A 54 5.26 -12.24 0.51
C GLU A 54 4.15 -12.85 -0.37
N PHE A 55 2.90 -12.74 0.06
CA PHE A 55 1.73 -13.20 -0.65
C PHE A 55 0.53 -12.29 -0.38
N THR A 56 -0.35 -12.20 -1.36
CA THR A 56 -1.59 -11.41 -1.35
C THR A 56 -2.79 -12.17 -1.90
N TYR A 57 -2.62 -13.45 -2.27
CA TYR A 57 -3.71 -14.29 -2.79
C TYR A 57 -4.98 -14.34 -1.92
N PRO A 58 -4.94 -14.25 -0.57
CA PRO A 58 -6.17 -14.22 0.22
C PRO A 58 -7.01 -12.97 -0.03
N ILE A 59 -6.39 -11.88 -0.49
CA ILE A 59 -7.02 -10.58 -0.71
C ILE A 59 -7.35 -10.41 -2.19
N PHE A 60 -6.38 -10.62 -3.09
CA PHE A 60 -6.51 -10.33 -4.52
C PHE A 60 -6.66 -11.59 -5.42
N GLY A 61 -6.84 -12.76 -4.81
CA GLY A 61 -7.02 -14.04 -5.52
C GLY A 61 -5.71 -14.68 -5.98
N ASP A 62 -5.80 -15.92 -6.49
CA ASP A 62 -4.66 -16.81 -6.76
C ASP A 62 -3.57 -16.24 -7.68
N HIS A 63 -3.91 -15.26 -8.52
CA HIS A 63 -2.95 -14.63 -9.42
C HIS A 63 -2.19 -13.47 -8.80
N GLU A 64 -2.62 -12.96 -7.64
CA GLU A 64 -1.98 -11.84 -6.93
C GLU A 64 -1.81 -10.59 -7.82
N THR A 65 -2.75 -10.39 -8.75
CA THR A 65 -2.72 -9.31 -9.75
C THR A 65 -3.95 -8.44 -9.65
N ALA A 66 -3.76 -7.14 -9.85
CA ALA A 66 -4.83 -6.17 -10.02
C ALA A 66 -4.89 -5.70 -11.48
N PHE A 67 -6.07 -5.74 -12.07
CA PHE A 67 -6.33 -5.29 -13.43
C PHE A 67 -6.86 -3.85 -13.47
N GLY A 68 -6.47 -3.14 -14.53
CA GLY A 68 -7.02 -1.86 -14.93
C GLY A 68 -6.28 -0.65 -14.40
N TYR A 69 -5.06 -0.79 -13.92
CA TYR A 69 -4.24 0.32 -13.40
C TYR A 69 -2.86 0.34 -14.06
N LYS A 70 -2.33 1.54 -14.27
CA LYS A 70 -0.92 1.75 -14.63
C LYS A 70 -0.19 2.42 -13.48
N ASP A 71 1.03 1.95 -13.23
CA ASP A 71 1.88 2.41 -12.13
C ASP A 71 1.11 2.46 -10.80
N LEU A 72 0.38 1.38 -10.50
CA LEU A 72 -0.38 1.27 -9.26
C LEU A 72 0.56 1.35 -8.06
N SER A 73 0.27 2.21 -7.08
CA SER A 73 0.97 2.23 -5.80
C SER A 73 -0.06 2.21 -4.67
N LEU A 74 -0.01 1.18 -3.85
CA LEU A 74 -0.87 1.00 -2.69
C LEU A 74 0.00 1.11 -1.45
N GLN A 75 -0.21 2.16 -0.66
CA GLN A 75 0.54 2.40 0.58
C GLN A 75 -0.33 2.08 1.78
N LEU A 76 0.10 1.12 2.58
CA LEU A 76 -0.50 0.72 3.85
C LEU A 76 0.47 1.07 4.99
N LYS A 77 0.23 2.19 5.66
CA LYS A 77 1.08 2.69 6.74
C LYS A 77 0.45 2.42 8.08
N TYR A 78 1.27 2.02 9.05
CA TYR A 78 0.85 1.78 10.42
C TYR A 78 1.62 2.66 11.39
N ALA A 79 0.92 3.27 12.36
CA ALA A 79 1.59 3.83 13.53
C ALA A 79 2.31 2.71 14.30
N SER A 80 3.61 2.84 14.58
CA SER A 80 4.43 1.73 15.10
C SER A 80 4.00 1.19 16.49
N GLY A 81 3.20 1.95 17.24
CA GLY A 81 2.67 1.51 18.54
C GLY A 81 1.30 0.84 18.39
N SER A 82 0.27 1.64 18.14
CA SER A 82 -1.14 1.18 18.13
C SER A 82 -1.53 0.36 16.90
N LEU A 83 -0.71 0.38 15.84
CA LEU A 83 -1.07 -0.10 14.50
C LEU A 83 -2.29 0.61 13.91
N ARG A 84 -2.53 1.89 14.24
CA ARG A 84 -3.48 2.71 13.49
C ARG A 84 -3.09 2.73 12.03
N SER A 85 -4.03 2.36 11.16
CA SER A 85 -3.79 2.19 9.73
C SER A 85 -4.08 3.48 8.95
N PHE A 86 -3.25 3.74 7.95
CA PHE A 86 -3.47 4.69 6.88
C PHE A 86 -3.35 3.99 5.55
N VAL A 87 -4.25 4.30 4.62
CA VAL A 87 -4.25 3.74 3.27
C VAL A 87 -4.29 4.86 2.25
N SER A 88 -3.42 4.77 1.25
CA SER A 88 -3.53 5.56 0.04
C SER A 88 -3.31 4.69 -1.19
N MET A 89 -4.06 4.97 -2.25
CA MET A 89 -3.93 4.32 -3.55
C MET A 89 -3.69 5.40 -4.60
N GLU A 90 -2.60 5.25 -5.35
CA GLU A 90 -2.19 6.13 -6.43
C GLU A 90 -2.00 5.31 -7.72
N TYR A 91 -2.21 5.93 -8.87
CA TYR A 91 -2.00 5.33 -10.18
C TYR A 91 -1.88 6.43 -11.25
N THR A 92 -1.18 6.16 -12.36
CA THR A 92 -1.02 7.13 -13.45
C THR A 92 -2.17 7.08 -14.46
N ALA A 93 -2.79 5.91 -14.64
CA ALA A 93 -3.97 5.74 -15.47
C ALA A 93 -4.86 4.60 -14.96
N LYS A 94 -6.18 4.75 -15.17
CA LYS A 94 -7.19 3.70 -14.92
C LYS A 94 -7.84 3.29 -16.23
N TYR A 95 -7.99 1.99 -16.45
CA TYR A 95 -8.61 1.44 -17.64
C TYR A 95 -10.07 1.89 -17.71
N GLN A 96 -10.48 2.43 -18.86
CA GLN A 96 -11.85 2.79 -19.15
C GLN A 96 -12.29 2.03 -20.40
N PRO A 97 -13.35 1.21 -20.33
CA PRO A 97 -13.87 0.53 -21.50
C PRO A 97 -14.32 1.54 -22.56
N ALA A 98 -14.07 1.24 -23.83
CA ALA A 98 -14.62 2.04 -24.92
C ALA A 98 -16.15 1.95 -24.90
N SER A 99 -16.82 3.10 -24.87
CA SER A 99 -18.28 3.25 -24.71
C SER A 99 -19.12 2.77 -25.91
N SER A 100 -18.54 2.10 -26.91
CA SER A 100 -19.13 1.93 -28.24
C SER A 100 -19.66 0.54 -28.58
N SER A 101 -19.74 -0.42 -27.65
CA SER A 101 -20.32 -1.74 -27.94
C SER A 101 -21.12 -2.30 -26.77
N ALA A 102 -22.44 -2.12 -26.85
CA ALA A 102 -23.44 -2.57 -25.88
C ALA A 102 -23.67 -4.10 -25.83
N SER A 103 -22.75 -4.90 -26.34
CA SER A 103 -22.92 -6.34 -26.55
C SER A 103 -21.72 -7.21 -26.19
N VAL A 104 -20.71 -6.65 -25.52
CA VAL A 104 -19.56 -7.40 -25.00
C VAL A 104 -19.48 -7.11 -23.50
N GLU A 105 -19.33 -8.14 -22.67
CA GLU A 105 -19.02 -7.98 -21.24
C GLU A 105 -17.83 -7.01 -21.12
N GLN A 106 -18.09 -5.81 -20.64
CA GLN A 106 -17.08 -4.77 -20.55
C GLN A 106 -16.18 -5.11 -19.37
N VAL A 107 -14.96 -5.55 -19.65
CA VAL A 107 -13.93 -5.76 -18.63
C VAL A 107 -13.73 -4.42 -17.90
N GLN A 108 -13.99 -4.40 -16.59
CA GLN A 108 -13.79 -3.24 -15.74
C GLN A 108 -12.45 -3.37 -15.01
N ALA A 109 -11.89 -2.23 -14.59
CA ALA A 109 -10.78 -2.24 -13.65
C ALA A 109 -11.24 -2.80 -12.29
N ASP A 110 -10.35 -3.51 -11.61
CA ASP A 110 -10.60 -4.09 -10.29
C ASP A 110 -10.81 -2.99 -9.24
N ASP A 111 -11.64 -3.25 -8.24
CA ASP A 111 -11.83 -2.32 -7.12
C ASP A 111 -10.81 -2.62 -6.00
N VAL A 112 -9.53 -2.40 -6.30
CA VAL A 112 -8.38 -2.79 -5.45
C VAL A 112 -8.52 -2.24 -4.03
N LEU A 113 -8.87 -0.96 -3.88
CA LEU A 113 -9.01 -0.34 -2.58
C LEU A 113 -10.14 -0.98 -1.78
N LYS A 114 -11.31 -1.17 -2.40
CA LYS A 114 -12.46 -1.81 -1.75
C LYS A 114 -12.16 -3.24 -1.34
N THR A 115 -11.48 -4.01 -2.19
CA THR A 115 -11.05 -5.38 -1.86
C THR A 115 -10.13 -5.39 -0.64
N LEU A 116 -9.20 -4.43 -0.54
CA LEU A 116 -8.34 -4.28 0.63
C LEU A 116 -9.12 -3.85 1.88
N GLU A 117 -10.08 -2.94 1.75
CA GLU A 117 -10.91 -2.42 2.84
C GLU A 117 -11.67 -3.50 3.59
N GLU A 118 -12.07 -4.59 2.92
CA GLU A 118 -12.73 -5.73 3.56
C GLU A 118 -11.88 -6.43 4.63
N TYR A 119 -10.55 -6.24 4.58
CA TYR A 119 -9.58 -6.82 5.51
C TYR A 119 -8.98 -5.79 6.48
N LEU A 120 -9.38 -4.53 6.37
CA LEU A 120 -8.88 -3.45 7.21
C LEU A 120 -9.90 -3.08 8.31
N PRO A 121 -9.44 -2.50 9.43
CA PRO A 121 -10.34 -1.95 10.43
C PRO A 121 -11.16 -0.80 9.82
N GLN A 122 -12.42 -0.65 10.24
CA GLN A 122 -13.33 0.38 9.68
C GLN A 122 -12.87 1.83 9.86
N ASP A 123 -11.91 2.07 10.76
CA ASP A 123 -11.45 3.40 11.15
C ASP A 123 -10.02 3.70 10.68
N TYR A 124 -9.61 3.08 9.57
CA TYR A 124 -8.40 3.46 8.84
C TYR A 124 -8.50 4.91 8.32
N LEU A 125 -7.34 5.55 8.18
CA LEU A 125 -7.22 6.93 7.73
C LEU A 125 -6.86 7.00 6.26
N THR A 126 -7.41 7.98 5.55
CA THR A 126 -7.06 8.31 4.15
C THR A 126 -6.43 9.69 4.03
N ASN A 127 -6.56 10.52 5.06
CA ASN A 127 -5.91 11.81 5.16
C ASN A 127 -4.54 11.65 5.83
N TYR A 128 -3.48 11.97 5.09
CA TYR A 128 -2.11 11.81 5.59
C TYR A 128 -1.82 12.73 6.78
N ASN A 129 -2.36 13.96 6.80
CA ASN A 129 -2.11 14.88 7.91
C ASN A 129 -2.74 14.37 9.22
N GLU A 130 -3.96 13.83 9.14
CA GLU A 130 -4.61 13.20 10.29
C GLU A 130 -3.83 11.98 10.78
N PHE A 131 -3.29 11.18 9.86
CA PHE A 131 -2.43 10.05 10.21
C PHE A 131 -1.15 10.50 10.93
N VAL A 132 -0.51 11.58 10.48
CA VAL A 132 0.66 12.14 11.16
C VAL A 132 0.31 12.56 12.59
N ASP A 133 -0.83 13.22 12.80
CA ASP A 133 -1.28 13.62 14.13
C ASP A 133 -1.51 12.41 15.04
N VAL A 134 -2.10 11.33 14.52
CA VAL A 134 -2.27 10.09 15.28
C VAL A 134 -0.93 9.43 15.61
N VAL A 135 0.02 9.38 14.68
CA VAL A 135 1.37 8.84 14.93
C VAL A 135 2.05 9.59 16.08
N ARG A 136 1.91 10.92 16.15
CA ARG A 136 2.46 11.72 17.26
C ARG A 136 1.76 11.43 18.59
N ALA A 137 0.42 11.36 18.58
CA ALA A 137 -0.37 11.08 19.77
C ALA A 137 -0.07 9.67 20.32
N ASP A 138 0.01 8.67 19.44
CA ASP A 138 0.29 7.28 19.78
C ASP A 138 1.68 7.13 20.38
N TYR A 139 2.69 7.79 19.83
CA TYR A 139 4.04 7.73 20.39
C TYR A 139 4.09 8.17 21.86
N ALA A 140 3.29 9.16 22.25
CA ALA A 140 3.22 9.63 23.63
C ALA A 140 2.37 8.72 24.53
N THR A 141 1.24 8.23 24.02
CA THR A 141 0.16 7.64 24.84
C THR A 141 0.09 6.13 24.80
N PHE A 142 0.50 5.51 23.70
CA PHE A 142 0.39 4.06 23.51
C PHE A 142 1.27 3.33 24.53
N ARG A 143 0.69 2.30 25.15
CA ARG A 143 1.41 1.34 25.99
C ARG A 143 0.99 -0.07 25.58
N PRO A 144 1.91 -1.05 25.63
CA PRO A 144 1.57 -2.44 25.37
C PRO A 144 0.40 -2.90 26.24
N LEU A 145 -0.53 -3.63 25.64
CA LEU A 145 -1.68 -4.19 26.34
C LEU A 145 -1.28 -5.49 27.05
N GLY A 146 -1.92 -5.78 28.18
CA GLY A 146 -1.72 -7.02 28.93
C GLY A 146 -0.67 -6.93 30.03
N GLU A 147 -0.23 -8.09 30.51
CA GLU A 147 0.75 -8.22 31.59
C GLU A 147 2.13 -8.54 31.03
N LYS A 148 3.16 -7.82 31.49
CA LYS A 148 4.55 -8.05 31.08
C LYS A 148 5.04 -9.40 31.60
N ILE A 149 5.46 -10.28 30.70
CA ILE A 149 6.01 -11.60 31.03
C ILE A 149 7.54 -11.58 31.05
N CYS A 150 8.16 -10.88 30.11
CA CYS A 150 9.60 -10.96 29.87
C CYS A 150 10.15 -9.62 29.37
N GLU A 151 11.41 -9.35 29.70
CA GLU A 151 12.23 -8.28 29.15
C GLU A 151 13.60 -8.86 28.80
N TYR A 152 14.14 -8.47 27.66
CA TYR A 152 15.53 -8.77 27.30
C TYR A 152 16.14 -7.63 26.50
N THR A 153 17.47 -7.56 26.50
CA THR A 153 18.22 -6.57 25.74
C THR A 153 19.03 -7.24 24.64
N ARG A 154 19.29 -6.48 23.57
CA ARG A 154 20.15 -6.89 22.47
C ARG A 154 21.09 -5.75 22.13
N GLU A 155 22.38 -6.06 22.05
CA GLU A 155 23.37 -5.13 21.52
C GLU A 155 23.40 -5.24 20.00
N ASN A 156 23.31 -4.10 19.34
CA ASN A 156 23.45 -3.95 17.90
C ASN A 156 24.94 -3.87 17.52
N ASN A 157 25.22 -4.08 16.23
CA ASN A 157 26.60 -4.05 15.71
C ASN A 157 27.29 -2.68 15.88
N ASP A 158 26.51 -1.61 16.06
CA ASP A 158 26.99 -0.24 16.31
C ASP A 158 27.20 0.07 17.81
N GLY A 159 27.01 -0.91 18.69
CA GLY A 159 27.11 -0.77 20.14
C GLY A 159 25.87 -0.15 20.79
N SER A 160 24.81 0.16 20.02
CA SER A 160 23.53 0.56 20.61
C SER A 160 22.85 -0.64 21.27
N VAL A 161 22.15 -0.42 22.39
CA VAL A 161 21.42 -1.47 23.10
C VAL A 161 19.93 -1.23 22.96
N GLU A 162 19.23 -2.19 22.39
CA GLU A 162 17.77 -2.20 22.27
C GLU A 162 17.17 -3.07 23.37
N THR A 163 16.05 -2.61 23.92
CA THR A 163 15.28 -3.36 24.94
C THR A 163 13.97 -3.82 24.32
N PHE A 164 13.65 -5.09 24.54
CA PHE A 164 12.45 -5.75 24.06
C PHE A 164 11.63 -6.26 25.24
N GLU A 165 10.32 -6.12 25.14
CA GLU A 165 9.36 -6.52 26.16
C GLU A 165 8.31 -7.44 25.54
N ILE A 166 7.89 -8.48 26.27
CA ILE A 166 6.86 -9.43 25.85
C ILE A 166 5.70 -9.37 26.83
N PHE A 167 4.47 -9.23 26.30
CA PHE A 167 3.23 -9.13 27.05
C PHE A 167 2.25 -10.26 26.67
N LYS A 168 1.31 -10.60 27.56
CA LYS A 168 0.20 -11.54 27.32
C LYS A 168 -1.12 -11.01 27.87
#